data_AF-B1T0C6-F1
#
_entry.id   AF-B1T0C6-F1
#
_cell.length_a   1.000
_cell.length_b   1.000
_cell.length_c   1.000
_cell.angle_alpha   90.00
_cell.angle_beta   90.00
_cell.angle_gamma   90.00
#
_symmetry.space_group_name_H-M   'P 1'
#
loop_
_entity.id
_entity.type
_entity.pdbx_description
1 polymer ?
#
loop_
_entity_poly.entity_id
_entity_poly.type
_entity_poly.pdbx_seq_one_letter_code
_entity_poly.pdbx_strand_id
1 'polypeptide(L)'
;MSFRTMTYVALAPGVQFTDVAPSCLTRSVLVADERGMLIVYESYLAPSGPRESIGCDLTPDMLDEIAVQRFLDTLPRDMFYLKRVGETTSSTRGEFDAKLFNDEPDVEEIDAAYLSPPVMRDA
;
A
#
# COMPACT_ATOMS: atom_id res chain seq x y z
N MET A 1 -1.03 -21.10 -4.23
CA MET A 1 -0.99 -19.80 -4.95
C MET A 1 -0.75 -18.73 -3.90
N SER A 2 0.33 -17.97 -4.00
CA SER A 2 0.55 -16.85 -3.10
C SER A 2 -0.36 -15.70 -3.54
N PHE A 3 -1.35 -15.32 -2.73
CA PHE A 3 -2.28 -14.25 -3.06
C PHE A 3 -1.60 -12.91 -2.75
N ARG A 4 -0.82 -12.43 -3.72
CA ARG A 4 -0.41 -11.03 -3.72
C ARG A 4 -1.66 -10.16 -3.78
N THR A 5 -1.75 -9.17 -2.90
CA THR A 5 -2.86 -8.20 -2.87
C THR A 5 -2.31 -6.83 -3.20
N MET A 6 -2.97 -6.11 -4.10
CA MET A 6 -2.59 -4.74 -4.40
C MET A 6 -2.72 -3.86 -3.17
N THR A 7 -1.75 -2.97 -2.99
CA THR A 7 -1.70 -1.96 -1.93
C THR A 7 -1.37 -0.64 -2.57
N TYR A 8 -2.02 0.43 -2.11
CA TYR A 8 -1.63 1.77 -2.49
C TYR A 8 -1.29 2.62 -1.27
N VAL A 9 -0.36 3.53 -1.49
CA VAL A 9 0.07 4.53 -0.51
C VAL A 9 -0.01 5.89 -1.18
N ALA A 10 -0.75 6.81 -0.56
CA ALA A 10 -0.72 8.23 -0.88
C ALA A 10 0.15 8.94 0.16
N LEU A 11 1.10 9.75 -0.29
CA LEU A 11 1.98 10.57 0.54
C LEU A 11 1.68 12.04 0.29
N ALA A 12 1.63 12.82 1.38
CA ALA A 12 1.39 14.26 1.31
C ALA A 12 2.52 15.00 0.54
N PRO A 13 2.24 16.19 -0.03
CA PRO A 13 3.27 17.03 -0.63
C PRO A 13 4.44 17.29 0.34
N GLY A 14 5.67 17.20 -0.18
CA GLY A 14 6.88 17.44 0.62
C GLY A 14 7.39 16.23 1.41
N VAL A 15 6.69 15.09 1.43
CA VAL A 15 7.29 13.83 1.88
C VAL A 15 8.43 13.47 0.94
N GLN A 16 9.62 13.28 1.48
CA GLN A 16 10.79 12.83 0.71
C GLN A 16 11.13 11.39 1.07
N PHE A 17 11.43 10.60 0.05
CA PHE A 17 12.10 9.32 0.26
C PHE A 17 13.53 9.59 0.70
N THR A 18 13.79 9.40 1.99
CA THR A 18 15.14 9.38 2.53
C THR A 18 15.85 8.10 2.08
N ASP A 19 17.15 7.98 2.32
CA ASP A 19 17.97 6.80 1.95
C ASP A 19 17.49 5.47 2.57
N VAL A 20 16.54 5.54 3.51
CA VAL A 20 15.89 4.40 4.17
C VAL A 20 14.54 4.02 3.56
N ALA A 21 14.07 4.75 2.55
CA ALA A 21 12.86 4.41 1.83
C ALA A 21 13.05 3.08 1.06
N PRO A 22 12.15 2.12 1.21
CA PRO A 22 12.22 0.84 0.50
C PRO A 22 12.25 1.03 -1.01
N SER A 23 13.02 0.19 -1.70
CA SER A 23 13.16 0.26 -3.16
C SER A 23 11.83 0.03 -3.90
N CYS A 24 10.89 -0.69 -3.28
CA CYS A 24 9.56 -0.88 -3.83
C CYS A 24 8.76 0.44 -3.88
N LEU A 25 8.85 1.32 -2.87
CA LEU A 25 8.14 2.60 -2.89
C LEU A 25 8.64 3.52 -4.00
N THR A 26 9.95 3.53 -4.23
CA THR A 26 10.57 4.41 -5.23
C THR A 26 10.33 3.92 -6.66
N ARG A 27 10.27 2.60 -6.89
CA ARG A 27 10.03 2.01 -8.21
C ARG A 27 8.56 1.97 -8.61
N SER A 28 7.66 2.06 -7.63
CA SER A 28 6.22 1.91 -7.82
C SER A 28 5.45 3.23 -7.74
N VAL A 29 6.14 4.37 -7.85
CA VAL A 29 5.50 5.68 -7.94
C VAL A 29 4.69 5.73 -9.23
N LEU A 30 3.37 5.85 -9.09
CA LEU A 30 2.43 6.01 -10.20
C LEU A 30 2.26 7.47 -10.56
N VAL A 31 2.07 8.34 -9.55
CA VAL A 31 1.88 9.79 -9.71
C VAL A 31 2.76 10.54 -8.70
N ALA A 32 3.32 11.66 -9.14
CA ALA A 32 4.01 12.64 -8.29
C ALA A 32 3.72 14.06 -8.79
N ASP A 33 2.80 14.76 -8.14
CA ASP A 33 2.33 16.08 -8.53
C ASP A 33 2.05 16.98 -7.32
N GLU A 34 1.31 18.08 -7.51
CA GLU A 34 0.97 19.02 -6.44
C GLU A 34 0.07 18.44 -5.33
N ARG A 35 -0.66 17.35 -5.62
CA ARG A 35 -1.48 16.62 -4.65
C ARG A 35 -0.64 15.76 -3.73
N GLY A 36 0.57 15.38 -4.17
CA GLY A 36 1.49 14.53 -3.43
C GLY A 36 2.07 13.41 -4.30
N MET A 37 2.31 12.24 -3.70
CA MET A 37 2.75 11.05 -4.42
C MET A 37 1.79 9.89 -4.21
N LEU A 38 1.42 9.21 -5.29
CA LEU A 38 0.68 7.96 -5.28
C LEU A 38 1.61 6.81 -5.68
N ILE A 39 1.59 5.74 -4.88
CA ILE A 39 2.41 4.54 -5.06
C ILE A 39 1.48 3.34 -5.06
N VAL A 40 1.65 2.44 -6.03
CA VAL A 40 0.84 1.22 -6.15
C VAL A 40 1.75 0.01 -6.32
N TYR A 41 1.64 -0.98 -5.43
CA TYR A 41 2.48 -2.17 -5.46
C TYR A 41 1.76 -3.42 -4.93
N GLU A 42 2.25 -4.59 -5.31
CA GLU A 42 1.77 -5.88 -4.81
C GLU A 42 2.39 -6.18 -3.44
N SER A 43 1.54 -6.57 -2.47
CA SER A 43 1.94 -6.88 -1.09
C SER A 43 1.38 -8.22 -0.61
N TYR A 44 2.14 -8.92 0.23
CA TYR A 44 1.79 -10.19 0.88
C TYR A 44 1.29 -9.97 2.32
N LEU A 45 1.82 -9.01 3.09
CA LEU A 45 1.45 -8.77 4.50
C LEU A 45 0.31 -7.78 4.67
N ALA A 46 -0.63 -8.13 5.56
CA ALA A 46 -1.71 -7.23 5.93
C ALA A 46 -1.12 -5.95 6.57
N PRO A 47 -1.75 -4.77 6.41
CA PRO A 47 -1.28 -3.50 6.98
C PRO A 47 -1.08 -3.53 8.50
N SER A 48 -1.74 -4.47 9.18
CA SER A 48 -1.69 -4.74 10.62
C SER A 48 -0.86 -5.98 10.99
N GLY A 49 -0.12 -6.55 10.03
CA GLY A 49 0.64 -7.78 10.18
C GLY A 49 1.62 -7.73 11.36
N PRO A 50 1.77 -8.85 12.10
CA PRO A 50 2.48 -8.85 13.38
C PRO A 50 3.95 -8.47 13.20
N ARG A 51 4.36 -7.45 13.97
CA ARG A 51 5.74 -6.94 14.13
C ARG A 51 6.76 -8.01 14.57
N GLU A 52 6.31 -9.24 14.85
CA GLU A 52 7.03 -10.30 15.56
C GLU A 52 7.67 -11.36 14.65
N SER A 53 7.65 -11.21 13.33
CA SER A 53 8.19 -12.21 12.38
C SER A 53 9.73 -12.19 12.25
N ILE A 54 10.45 -11.84 13.32
CA ILE A 54 11.92 -11.96 13.38
C ILE A 54 12.28 -13.44 13.64
N GLY A 55 12.76 -14.14 12.60
CA GLY A 55 13.28 -15.51 12.72
C GLY A 55 12.54 -16.57 11.88
N CYS A 56 11.48 -16.21 11.16
CA CYS A 56 10.94 -17.03 10.08
C CYS A 56 11.66 -16.67 8.77
N ASP A 57 11.77 -17.59 7.82
CA ASP A 57 12.35 -17.36 6.49
C ASP A 57 11.57 -16.27 5.73
N LEU A 58 11.91 -15.00 5.99
CA LEU A 58 11.29 -13.85 5.35
C LEU A 58 11.74 -13.82 3.90
N THR A 59 10.78 -13.88 2.98
CA THR A 59 11.08 -13.67 1.56
C THR A 59 11.55 -12.22 1.35
N PRO A 60 12.33 -11.92 0.30
CA PRO A 60 12.71 -10.54 -0.03
C PRO A 60 11.51 -9.59 -0.10
N ASP A 61 10.39 -10.06 -0.62
CA ASP A 61 9.13 -9.30 -0.69
C ASP A 61 8.62 -8.91 0.72
N MET A 62 8.71 -9.80 1.71
CA MET A 62 8.33 -9.49 3.10
C MET A 62 9.28 -8.49 3.77
N LEU A 63 10.57 -8.52 3.43
CA LEU A 63 11.55 -7.55 3.94
C LEU A 63 11.27 -6.14 3.40
N ASP A 64 10.93 -6.03 2.12
CA ASP A 64 10.53 -4.77 1.50
C ASP A 64 9.28 -4.20 2.17
N GLU A 65 8.28 -5.03 2.46
CA GLU A 65 7.06 -4.59 3.16
C GLU A 65 7.30 -4.16 4.61
N ILE A 66 8.14 -4.88 5.36
CA ILE A 66 8.55 -4.45 6.70
C ILE A 66 9.25 -3.09 6.62
N ALA A 67 10.09 -2.89 5.61
CA ALA A 67 10.74 -1.62 5.38
C ALA A 67 9.72 -0.52 5.05
N VAL A 68 8.65 -0.80 4.28
CA VAL A 68 7.54 0.14 4.04
C VAL A 68 6.87 0.53 5.35
N GLN A 69 6.50 -0.46 6.17
CA GLN A 69 5.85 -0.20 7.45
C GLN A 69 6.73 0.65 8.38
N ARG A 70 8.04 0.36 8.43
CA ARG A 70 9.02 1.14 9.19
C ARG A 70 9.17 2.56 8.66
N PHE A 71 9.22 2.75 7.34
CA PHE A 71 9.25 4.08 6.73
C PHE A 71 7.99 4.88 7.12
N LEU A 72 6.81 4.29 6.97
CA LEU A 72 5.54 4.92 7.35
C LEU A 72 5.40 5.14 8.87
N ASP A 73 6.12 4.40 9.72
CA ASP A 73 6.19 4.66 11.17
C ASP A 73 7.00 5.93 11.49
N THR A 74 7.85 6.40 10.57
CA THR A 74 8.60 7.66 10.74
C THR A 74 7.81 8.91 10.38
N LEU A 75 6.68 8.74 9.68
CA LEU A 75 5.84 9.84 9.21
C LEU A 75 4.69 10.12 10.18
N PRO A 76 4.30 11.40 10.37
CA PRO A 76 3.02 11.74 10.98
C PRO A 76 1.84 11.08 10.26
N ARG A 77 0.78 10.71 11.00
CA ARG A 77 -0.36 9.98 10.43
C ARG A 77 -1.10 10.74 9.33
N ASP A 78 -1.11 12.06 9.40
CA ASP A 78 -1.69 12.97 8.41
C ASP A 78 -0.83 13.16 7.15
N MET A 79 0.40 12.63 7.13
CA MET A 79 1.32 12.73 5.99
C MET A 79 1.23 11.54 5.03
N PHE A 80 0.45 10.52 5.37
CA PHE A 80 0.23 9.39 4.48
C PHE A 80 -1.14 8.75 4.66
N TYR A 81 -1.55 8.00 3.65
CA TYR A 81 -2.66 7.08 3.68
C TYR A 81 -2.25 5.80 2.97
N LEU A 82 -2.44 4.66 3.63
CA LEU A 82 -2.21 3.33 3.07
C LEU A 82 -3.52 2.56 3.13
N LYS A 83 -3.87 1.90 2.03
CA LYS A 83 -4.99 0.95 1.98
C LYS A 83 -4.54 -0.32 1.26
N ARG A 84 -4.81 -1.46 1.88
CA ARG A 84 -4.81 -2.75 1.20
C ARG A 84 -6.18 -3.01 0.62
N VAL A 85 -6.17 -3.54 -0.59
CA VAL A 85 -7.36 -3.70 -1.41
C VAL A 85 -8.16 -4.92 -0.94
N GLY A 86 -9.49 -4.84 -0.99
CA GLY A 86 -10.37 -5.97 -0.74
C GLY A 86 -10.75 -6.26 0.72
N GLU A 87 -10.34 -5.43 1.69
CA GLU A 87 -10.73 -5.59 3.10
C GLU A 87 -11.45 -4.35 3.66
N THR A 88 -12.39 -4.59 4.57
CA THR A 88 -13.09 -3.53 5.31
C THR A 88 -12.11 -2.77 6.22
N THR A 89 -12.55 -1.65 6.79
CA THR A 89 -11.81 -0.59 7.52
C THR A 89 -10.62 -0.96 8.44
N SER A 90 -10.40 -2.23 8.77
CA SER A 90 -9.23 -2.73 9.50
C SER A 90 -7.92 -2.75 8.70
N SER A 91 -7.95 -2.48 7.39
CA SER A 91 -6.80 -2.60 6.48
C SER A 91 -6.39 -1.25 5.86
N THR A 92 -6.72 -0.16 6.54
CA THR A 92 -6.22 1.19 6.24
C THR A 92 -5.31 1.68 7.36
N ARG A 93 -4.34 2.54 7.02
CA ARG A 93 -3.41 3.16 7.97
C ARG A 93 -3.09 4.59 7.53
N GLY A 94 -3.05 5.53 8.47
CA GLY A 94 -2.86 6.95 8.17
C GLY A 94 -4.18 7.69 7.96
N GLU A 95 -4.08 9.01 7.76
CA GLU A 95 -5.20 9.97 7.78
C GLU A 95 -5.13 10.98 6.63
N PHE A 96 -4.11 10.90 5.76
CA PHE A 96 -4.05 11.75 4.57
C PHE A 96 -5.26 11.51 3.64
N ASP A 97 -5.66 12.54 2.89
CA ASP A 97 -6.87 12.46 2.06
C ASP A 97 -6.65 11.64 0.79
N ALA A 98 -7.08 10.38 0.83
CA ALA A 98 -7.04 9.48 -0.32
C ALA A 98 -7.88 9.97 -1.51
N LYS A 99 -8.88 10.83 -1.28
CA LYS A 99 -9.78 11.30 -2.34
C LYS A 99 -9.07 12.11 -3.42
N LEU A 100 -7.89 12.63 -3.12
CA LEU A 100 -7.05 13.35 -4.07
C LEU A 100 -6.65 12.48 -5.28
N PHE A 101 -6.67 11.16 -5.14
CA PHE A 101 -6.24 10.22 -6.17
C PHE A 101 -7.34 9.24 -6.62
N ASN A 102 -8.60 9.51 -6.28
CA ASN A 102 -9.71 8.62 -6.63
C ASN A 102 -9.99 8.52 -8.13
N ASP A 103 -9.53 9.50 -8.91
CA ASP A 103 -9.64 9.57 -10.36
C ASP A 103 -8.52 8.80 -11.09
N GLU A 104 -7.54 8.28 -10.35
CA GLU A 104 -6.45 7.52 -10.94
C GLU A 104 -6.95 6.14 -11.38
N PRO A 105 -6.82 5.77 -12.67
CA PRO A 105 -7.39 4.55 -13.22
C PRO A 105 -6.97 3.28 -12.48
N ASP A 106 -5.72 3.20 -12.02
CA ASP A 106 -5.26 2.07 -11.21
C ASP A 106 -6.00 1.99 -9.88
N VAL A 107 -6.26 3.12 -9.20
CA VAL A 107 -7.04 3.14 -7.95
C VAL A 107 -8.49 2.72 -8.22
N GLU A 108 -9.09 3.23 -9.30
CA GLU A 108 -10.45 2.86 -9.71
C GLU A 108 -10.56 1.37 -10.09
N GLU A 109 -9.64 0.85 -10.92
CA GLU A 109 -9.61 -0.54 -11.37
C GLU A 109 -9.39 -1.48 -10.20
N ILE A 110 -8.48 -1.13 -9.30
CA ILE A 110 -8.20 -1.87 -8.08
C ILE A 110 -9.44 -1.92 -7.18
N ASP A 111 -10.14 -0.81 -6.97
CA ASP A 111 -11.37 -0.81 -6.17
C ASP A 111 -12.51 -1.55 -6.90
N ALA A 112 -12.63 -1.43 -8.22
CA ALA A 112 -13.67 -2.08 -9.03
C ALA A 112 -13.50 -3.60 -9.18
N ALA A 113 -12.27 -4.09 -9.39
CA ALA A 113 -11.95 -5.50 -9.54
C ALA A 113 -12.34 -6.33 -8.31
N TYR A 114 -12.40 -5.71 -7.14
CA TYR A 114 -12.73 -6.36 -5.86
C TYR A 114 -14.14 -6.08 -5.35
N LEU A 115 -14.84 -5.07 -5.90
CA LEU A 115 -16.30 -4.92 -5.71
C LEU A 115 -17.10 -6.01 -6.46
N SER A 116 -16.48 -6.63 -7.46
CA SER A 116 -17.02 -7.84 -8.06
C SER A 116 -16.72 -9.01 -7.12
N PRO A 117 -17.73 -9.64 -6.47
CA PRO A 117 -17.48 -10.91 -5.78
C PRO A 117 -16.85 -11.87 -6.79
N PRO A 118 -15.97 -12.80 -6.36
CA PRO A 118 -15.51 -13.83 -7.26
C PRO A 118 -16.74 -14.48 -7.86
N VAL A 119 -16.92 -14.32 -9.17
CA VAL A 119 -17.96 -15.05 -9.89
C VAL A 119 -17.62 -16.50 -9.61
N MET A 120 -18.42 -17.14 -8.75
CA MET A 120 -18.43 -18.60 -8.62
C MET A 120 -18.79 -19.13 -10.00
N ARG A 121 -17.77 -19.34 -10.83
CA ARG A 121 -17.84 -20.21 -11.97
C ARG A 121 -17.52 -21.59 -11.44
N ASP A 122 -18.57 -22.32 -11.11
CA ASP A 122 -18.61 -23.77 -11.27
C ASP A 122 -20.05 -24.11 -11.66
N ALA A 123 -20.32 -24.59 -12.88
CA ALA A 123 -19.95 -25.89 -13.47
C ALA A 123 -20.98 -26.97 -13.13
#